data_AF-A0A1Z9AQW8-F1
#
_entry.id   AF-A0A1Z9AQW8-F1
#
_cell.length_a   1.000
_cell.length_b   1.000
_cell.length_c   1.000
_cell.angle_alpha   90.00
_cell.angle_beta   90.00
_cell.angle_gamma   90.00
#
_symmetry.space_group_name_H-M   'P 1'
#
loop_
_entity.id
_entity.type
_entity.pdbx_description
1 polymer ?
#
loop_
_entity_poly.entity_id
_entity_poly.type
_entity_poly.pdbx_seq_one_letter_code
_entity_poly.pdbx_strand_id
1 'polypeptide(L)'
;MSSINLSEQYNAFISQTAKGQEFHFAANLSGRYNQDGTVEFNDSGLVLSTFNSIEDFASHHILGQKTPHLESYYVADRQDDGDIIFFGAAYNDAELDLDSDGTNIFTKPVKLLS
;
A
#
# COMPACT_ATOMS: atom_id res chain seq x y z
N MET A 1 20.90 12.46 21.31
CA MET A 1 20.11 12.02 20.14
C MET A 1 20.09 10.49 20.18
N SER A 2 18.95 9.89 20.48
CA SER A 2 18.80 8.43 20.37
C SER A 2 18.83 8.09 18.89
N SER A 3 19.85 7.33 18.47
CA SER A 3 19.86 6.71 17.14
C SER A 3 18.74 5.69 17.11
N ILE A 4 17.72 5.93 16.28
CA ILE A 4 16.65 4.97 16.08
C ILE A 4 17.26 3.70 15.47
N ASN A 5 17.15 2.58 16.19
CA ASN A 5 17.54 1.29 15.67
C ASN A 5 16.38 0.73 14.83
N LEU A 6 16.46 0.89 13.51
CA LEU A 6 15.42 0.45 12.58
C LEU A 6 15.15 -1.07 12.67
N SER A 7 16.17 -1.87 12.99
CA SER A 7 15.99 -3.32 13.20
C SER A 7 15.18 -3.64 14.45
N GLU A 8 15.31 -2.86 15.53
CA GLU A 8 14.46 -3.01 16.72
C GLU A 8 13.02 -2.59 16.42
N GLN A 9 12.81 -1.50 15.68
CA GLN A 9 11.48 -1.06 15.27
C GLN A 9 10.78 -2.09 14.36
N TYR A 10 11.51 -2.65 13.40
CA TYR A 10 11.03 -3.72 12.53
C TYR A 10 10.53 -4.92 13.32
N ASN A 11 11.36 -5.44 14.24
CA ASN A 11 11.00 -6.59 15.08
C ASN A 11 9.85 -6.28 16.05
N ALA A 12 9.84 -5.08 16.63
CA ALA A 12 8.76 -4.63 17.51
C ALA A 12 7.43 -4.56 16.75
N PHE A 13 7.42 -3.98 15.56
CA PHE A 13 6.22 -3.86 14.74
C PHE A 13 5.62 -5.22 14.37
N ILE A 14 6.44 -6.15 13.87
CA ILE A 14 5.97 -7.49 13.49
C ILE A 14 5.43 -8.26 14.70
N SER A 15 6.13 -8.18 15.85
CA SER A 15 5.72 -8.93 17.05
C SER A 15 4.45 -8.38 17.72
N GLN A 16 4.14 -7.10 17.53
CA GLN A 16 2.98 -6.44 18.16
C GLN A 16 1.75 -6.40 17.24
N THR A 17 1.94 -6.56 15.93
CA THR A 17 0.84 -6.50 14.95
C THR A 17 0.25 -7.90 14.75
N ALA A 18 -0.93 -8.14 15.31
CA ALA A 18 -1.61 -9.42 15.19
C ALA A 18 -2.44 -9.51 13.91
N LYS A 19 -2.54 -10.72 13.34
CA LYS A 19 -3.44 -10.99 12.21
C LYS A 19 -4.88 -10.60 12.54
N GLY A 20 -5.56 -10.02 11.57
CA GLY A 20 -6.92 -9.51 11.67
C GLY A 20 -7.05 -8.14 12.34
N GLN A 21 -5.96 -7.46 12.68
CA GLN A 21 -5.96 -6.15 13.34
C GLN A 21 -5.61 -5.01 12.38
N GLU A 22 -6.08 -3.82 12.73
CA GLU A 22 -5.65 -2.56 12.11
C GLU A 22 -4.47 -1.96 12.88
N PHE A 23 -3.64 -1.20 12.18
CA PHE A 23 -2.52 -0.45 12.74
C PHE A 23 -2.41 0.92 12.07
N HIS A 24 -1.80 1.88 12.76
CA HIS A 24 -1.77 3.28 12.32
C HIS A 24 -0.42 3.93 12.63
N PHE A 25 0.11 4.69 11.67
CA PHE A 25 1.27 5.58 11.86
C PHE A 25 0.83 7.05 12.00
N ALA A 26 -0.25 7.43 11.30
CA ALA A 26 -0.89 8.74 11.36
C ALA A 26 -2.37 8.64 10.93
N ALA A 27 -3.12 9.74 11.02
CA ALA A 27 -4.54 9.75 10.66
C ALA A 27 -4.82 9.37 9.19
N ASN A 28 -3.87 9.63 8.29
CA ASN A 28 -3.91 9.30 6.87
C ASN A 28 -2.95 8.16 6.48
N LEU A 29 -2.38 7.47 7.47
CA LEU A 29 -1.41 6.38 7.28
C LEU A 29 -1.83 5.21 8.17
N SER A 30 -2.68 4.35 7.63
CA SER A 30 -3.29 3.23 8.33
C SER A 30 -3.22 1.97 7.50
N GLY A 31 -3.03 0.82 8.15
CA GLY A 31 -3.08 -0.46 7.47
C GLY A 31 -3.85 -1.51 8.24
N ARG A 32 -4.09 -2.63 7.58
CA ARG A 32 -4.75 -3.81 8.12
C ARG A 32 -3.90 -5.02 7.84
N TYR A 33 -3.60 -5.79 8.88
CA TYR A 33 -3.00 -7.11 8.74
C TYR A 33 -4.12 -8.13 8.59
N ASN A 34 -4.30 -8.69 7.40
CA ASN A 34 -5.41 -9.58 7.09
C ASN A 34 -5.21 -10.99 7.68
N GLN A 35 -6.31 -11.73 7.84
CA GLN A 35 -6.26 -13.09 8.38
C GLN A 35 -5.47 -14.05 7.48
N ASP A 36 -5.50 -13.81 6.18
CA ASP A 36 -4.76 -14.58 5.17
C ASP A 36 -3.25 -14.30 5.18
N GLY A 37 -2.80 -13.27 5.90
CA GLY A 37 -1.39 -12.88 5.99
C GLY A 37 -1.01 -11.71 5.08
N THR A 38 -1.89 -11.23 4.22
CA THR A 38 -1.66 -10.01 3.42
C THR A 38 -1.75 -8.76 4.28
N VAL A 39 -1.20 -7.65 3.79
CA VAL A 39 -1.33 -6.34 4.42
C VAL A 39 -1.84 -5.34 3.41
N GLU A 40 -2.91 -4.64 3.75
CA GLU A 40 -3.40 -3.48 3.00
C GLU A 40 -3.00 -2.21 3.75
N PHE A 41 -2.48 -1.21 3.05
CA PHE A 41 -2.00 0.03 3.64
C PHE A 41 -2.49 1.23 2.85
N ASN A 42 -3.22 2.11 3.51
CA ASN A 42 -3.62 3.39 2.98
C ASN A 42 -2.46 4.38 3.12
N ASP A 43 -1.78 4.65 2.01
CA ASP A 43 -0.76 5.67 1.92
C ASP A 43 -1.41 6.98 1.44
N SER A 44 -1.60 7.90 2.38
CA SER A 44 -2.06 9.27 2.17
C SER A 44 -3.53 9.47 1.77
N GLY A 45 -4.38 8.45 1.86
CA GLY A 45 -5.82 8.54 1.59
C GLY A 45 -6.22 8.34 0.12
N LEU A 46 -5.24 8.22 -0.78
CA LEU A 46 -5.45 8.09 -2.22
C LEU A 46 -4.73 6.89 -2.84
N VAL A 47 -3.78 6.29 -2.11
CA VAL A 47 -3.04 5.13 -2.55
C VAL A 47 -3.28 4.00 -1.56
N LEU A 48 -3.61 2.81 -2.08
CA LEU A 48 -3.69 1.59 -1.30
C LEU A 48 -2.59 0.63 -1.75
N SER A 49 -1.59 0.42 -0.90
CA SER A 49 -0.52 -0.54 -1.13
C SER A 49 -0.88 -1.89 -0.51
N THR A 50 -0.66 -2.98 -1.23
CA THR A 50 -0.94 -4.35 -0.78
C THR A 50 0.34 -5.18 -0.78
N PHE A 51 0.67 -5.75 0.38
CA PHE A 51 1.84 -6.59 0.58
C PHE A 51 1.43 -8.05 0.85
N ASN A 52 2.28 -8.99 0.46
CA ASN A 52 2.03 -10.42 0.67
C ASN A 52 2.19 -10.86 2.13
N SER A 53 2.92 -10.08 2.94
CA SER A 53 3.23 -10.40 4.33
C SER A 53 3.46 -9.13 5.17
N ILE A 54 3.40 -9.28 6.50
CA ILE A 54 3.71 -8.20 7.45
C ILE A 54 5.21 -7.87 7.42
N GLU A 55 6.05 -8.86 7.11
CA GLU A 55 7.48 -8.73 6.91
C GLU A 55 7.81 -7.91 5.66
N ASP A 56 7.10 -8.13 4.55
CA ASP A 56 7.27 -7.34 3.31
C ASP A 56 6.87 -5.87 3.54
N PHE A 57 5.75 -5.65 4.22
CA PHE A 57 5.31 -4.31 4.63
C PHE A 57 6.36 -3.64 5.53
N ALA A 58 6.83 -4.32 6.57
CA ALA A 58 7.78 -3.75 7.53
C ALA A 58 9.14 -3.50 6.89
N SER A 59 9.60 -4.38 5.99
CA SER A 59 10.83 -4.18 5.23
C SER A 59 10.73 -2.96 4.32
N HIS A 60 9.58 -2.75 3.69
CA HIS A 60 9.31 -1.55 2.88
C HIS A 60 9.29 -0.28 3.72
N HIS A 61 8.37 -0.18 4.68
CA HIS A 61 8.07 1.08 5.37
C HIS A 61 9.02 1.41 6.52
N ILE A 62 9.62 0.42 7.18
CA ILE A 62 10.50 0.65 8.34
C ILE A 62 11.96 0.61 7.91
N LEU A 63 12.35 -0.39 7.10
CA LEU A 63 13.74 -0.54 6.66
C LEU A 63 14.06 0.19 5.37
N GLY A 64 13.05 0.67 4.62
CA GLY A 64 13.24 1.35 3.34
C GLY A 64 13.72 0.42 2.22
N GLN A 65 13.44 -0.88 2.32
CA GLN A 65 13.86 -1.89 1.35
C GLN A 65 12.85 -2.03 0.22
N LYS A 66 13.31 -2.32 -1.00
CA LYS A 66 12.41 -2.65 -2.10
C LYS A 66 11.81 -4.04 -1.87
N THR A 67 10.49 -4.13 -1.78
CA THR A 67 9.74 -5.38 -1.61
C THR A 67 8.65 -5.50 -2.67
N PRO A 68 8.23 -6.72 -3.05
CA PRO A 68 7.07 -6.92 -3.91
C PRO A 68 5.79 -6.44 -3.22
N HIS A 69 5.05 -5.57 -3.89
CA HIS A 69 3.76 -5.07 -3.44
C HIS A 69 2.96 -4.55 -4.64
N LEU A 70 1.65 -4.42 -4.45
CA LEU A 70 0.75 -3.81 -5.43
C LEU A 70 0.32 -2.43 -4.95
N GLU A 71 0.34 -1.42 -5.81
CA GLU A 71 -0.20 -0.11 -5.49
C GLU A 71 -1.47 0.16 -6.30
N SER A 72 -2.55 0.51 -5.60
CA SER A 72 -3.80 0.94 -6.20
C SER A 72 -4.01 2.45 -5.99
N TYR A 73 -4.15 3.19 -7.08
CA TYR A 73 -4.39 4.63 -7.04
C TYR A 73 -5.87 4.92 -7.23
N TYR A 74 -6.44 5.74 -6.34
CA TYR A 74 -7.80 6.25 -6.47
C TYR A 74 -7.78 7.64 -7.09
N VAL A 75 -8.41 7.76 -8.26
CA VAL A 75 -8.74 9.07 -8.86
C VAL A 75 -10.23 9.27 -8.72
N ALA A 76 -10.62 10.37 -8.08
CA ALA A 76 -12.00 10.81 -8.00
C ALA A 76 -12.29 11.72 -9.20
N ASP A 77 -13.17 11.28 -10.09
CA ASP A 77 -13.74 12.13 -11.13
C ASP A 77 -15.12 12.62 -10.68
N ARG A 78 -15.35 13.93 -10.77
CA ARG A 78 -16.64 14.53 -10.47
C ARG A 78 -17.39 14.69 -11.79
N GLN A 79 -18.40 13.84 -11.97
CA GLN A 79 -19.26 13.87 -13.14
C GLN A 79 -20.10 15.15 -13.18
N ASP A 80 -20.63 15.48 -14.36
CA ASP A 80 -21.45 16.69 -14.59
C ASP A 80 -22.74 16.74 -13.75
N ASP A 81 -23.21 15.58 -13.25
CA ASP A 81 -24.36 15.45 -12.33
C ASP A 81 -24.00 15.65 -10.85
N GLY A 82 -22.71 15.80 -10.55
CA GLY A 82 -22.19 16.00 -9.20
C GLY A 82 -21.78 14.71 -8.48
N ASP A 83 -21.96 13.54 -9.09
CA ASP A 83 -21.53 12.26 -8.53
C ASP A 83 -20.00 12.12 -8.57
N ILE A 84 -19.45 11.50 -7.53
CA ILE A 84 -18.02 11.20 -7.43
C ILE A 84 -17.84 9.73 -7.77
N ILE A 85 -17.08 9.44 -8.84
CA ILE A 85 -16.69 8.08 -9.22
C ILE A 85 -15.22 7.89 -8.88
N PHE A 86 -14.91 6.81 -8.17
CA PHE A 86 -13.54 6.39 -7.90
C PHE A 86 -13.10 5.36 -8.94
N PHE A 87 -11.98 5.63 -9.60
CA PHE A 87 -11.28 4.65 -10.44
C PHE A 87 -10.10 4.09 -9.65
N GLY A 88 -9.94 2.77 -9.65
CA GLY A 88 -8.77 2.09 -9.08
C GLY A 88 -7.97 1.37 -10.16
N ALA A 89 -6.65 1.54 -10.16
CA ALA A 89 -5.73 0.76 -11.01
C ALA A 89 -4.58 0.24 -10.15
N ALA A 90 -4.35 -1.07 -10.20
CA ALA A 90 -3.25 -1.72 -9.49
C ALA A 90 -2.02 -1.90 -10.39
N TYR A 91 -0.81 -1.80 -9.85
CA TYR A 91 0.43 -2.25 -10.52
C TYR A 91 1.45 -2.80 -9.51
N ASN A 92 2.43 -3.56 -9.99
CA ASN A 92 3.46 -4.19 -9.17
C ASN A 92 4.82 -3.50 -9.34
N ASP A 93 5.39 -2.97 -8.26
CA ASP A 93 6.70 -2.30 -8.24
C ASP A 93 7.88 -3.20 -8.61
N ALA A 94 7.71 -4.51 -8.48
CA ALA A 94 8.70 -5.50 -8.92
C ALA A 94 8.74 -5.63 -10.45
N GLU A 95 7.70 -5.19 -11.16
CA GLU A 95 7.60 -5.21 -12.64
C GLU A 95 8.20 -3.94 -13.29
N LEU A 96 8.75 -3.01 -12.49
CA LEU A 96 9.39 -1.77 -12.98
C LEU A 96 10.74 -1.96 -13.71
N ASP A 97 11.12 -3.17 -14.10
CA ASP A 97 12.38 -3.41 -14.83
C ASP A 97 12.16 -4.07 -16.21
N LEU A 98 12.57 -3.31 -17.25
CA LEU A 98 12.93 -3.73 -18.62
C LEU A 98 11.88 -3.80 -19.76
N ASP A 99 10.98 -2.83 -19.91
CA ASP A 99 10.59 -2.43 -21.28
C ASP A 99 10.39 -0.91 -21.39
N SER A 100 11.40 -0.27 -21.99
CA SER A 100 11.45 1.15 -22.32
C SER A 100 10.59 1.44 -23.55
N ASP A 101 9.28 1.20 -23.47
CA ASP A 101 8.33 1.69 -24.48
C ASP A 101 7.26 2.63 -23.91
N GLY A 102 7.25 2.83 -22.59
CA GLY A 102 6.30 3.71 -21.92
C GLY A 102 4.86 3.22 -22.01
N THR A 103 4.64 1.92 -22.29
CA THR A 103 3.29 1.36 -22.34
C THR A 103 2.83 0.82 -20.99
N ASN A 104 1.64 1.30 -20.60
CA ASN A 104 0.78 0.92 -19.48
C ASN A 104 1.30 -0.14 -18.48
N ILE A 105 2.00 0.35 -17.45
CA ILE A 105 2.38 -0.41 -16.24
C ILE A 105 1.15 -0.68 -15.35
N PHE A 106 0.11 0.13 -15.48
CA PHE A 106 -1.14 0.00 -14.74
C PHE A 106 -2.06 -1.05 -15.36
N THR A 107 -2.67 -1.89 -14.52
CA THR A 107 -3.86 -2.64 -14.91
C THR A 107 -4.98 -1.69 -15.37
N LYS A 108 -5.87 -2.16 -16.26
CA LYS A 108 -7.00 -1.34 -16.72
C LYS A 108 -7.80 -0.85 -15.51
N PRO A 109 -8.07 0.46 -15.38
CA PRO A 109 -8.78 0.98 -14.23
C PRO A 109 -10.18 0.38 -14.15
N VAL A 110 -10.58 0.00 -12.94
CA VAL A 110 -11.93 -0.48 -12.64
C VAL A 110 -12.71 0.61 -11.91
N LYS A 111 -13.99 0.76 -12.27
CA LYS A 111 -14.92 1.63 -11.55
C LYS A 111 -15.24 0.99 -10.20
N LEU A 112 -14.98 1.71 -9.13
CA LEU A 112 -15.35 1.32 -7.78
C LEU A 112 -16.69 2.01 -7.46
N LEU A 113 -17.67 1.21 -7.04
CA LEU A 113 -19.06 1.65 -6.90
C LEU A 113 -19.18 2.80 -5.88
N SER A 114 -20.02 3.78 -6.23
CA SER A 114 -20.45 4.91 -5.40
C SER A 114 -21.60 4.50 -4.46
#